data_AF-A0A960TYT8-F1
#
_entry.id   AF-A0A960TYT8-F1
#
_cell.length_a   1.000
_cell.length_b   1.000
_cell.length_c   1.000
_cell.angle_alpha   90.00
_cell.angle_beta   90.00
_cell.angle_gamma   90.00
#
_symmetry.space_group_name_H-M   'P 1'
#
loop_
_entity.id
_entity.type
_entity.pdbx_description
1 polymer ?
#
loop_
_entity_poly.entity_id
_entity_poly.type
_entity_poly.pdbx_seq_one_letter_code
_entity_poly.pdbx_strand_id
1 'polypeptide(L)'
;MKDTVHLIRGKVWAARNSITRPSRADRFKTMFFGTLTVVFLIALLYGSTAFFQKLAAEEPFGSLLVHKLVEFLFLTFFAVMVFSSVVTSLNNFFLDGDLPMLVTAPITHGRVYLARFLQTAVSTGWMVVMFGMPVFIACGYVFQAPWFFYPWIFLVLVAFVITPIALGSLLTMFLVRAFPARKMQDILVILAVVLVVVLYFVFRFIRPEQLFNPDLFYGFAEYFATLRTPKSPLLPST
;
A
#
# COMPACT_ATOMS: atom_id res chain seq x y z
N MET A 1 -11.12 -8.64 -26.70
CA MET A 1 -9.82 -8.81 -26.02
C MET A 1 -8.64 -8.21 -26.79
N LYS A 2 -8.60 -8.25 -28.13
CA LYS A 2 -7.45 -7.76 -28.93
C LYS A 2 -7.21 -6.24 -28.80
N ASP A 3 -8.24 -5.42 -28.71
CA ASP A 3 -8.08 -3.96 -28.82
C ASP A 3 -7.56 -3.28 -27.54
N THR A 4 -7.93 -3.79 -26.35
CA THR A 4 -7.37 -3.34 -25.06
C THR A 4 -5.88 -3.68 -24.96
N VAL A 5 -5.50 -4.83 -25.52
CA VAL A 5 -4.11 -5.26 -25.63
C VAL A 5 -3.33 -4.36 -26.61
N HIS A 6 -3.96 -3.80 -27.64
CA HIS A 6 -3.28 -2.90 -28.60
C HIS A 6 -2.90 -1.53 -28.00
N LEU A 7 -3.73 -0.96 -27.13
CA LEU A 7 -3.43 0.31 -26.45
C LEU A 7 -2.29 0.17 -25.43
N ILE A 8 -2.31 -0.91 -24.63
CA ILE A 8 -1.20 -1.21 -23.71
C ILE A 8 0.03 -1.68 -24.51
N ARG A 9 -0.15 -2.38 -25.64
CA ARG A 9 0.95 -2.76 -26.54
C ARG A 9 1.68 -1.55 -27.07
N GLY A 10 1.07 -0.38 -27.32
CA GLY A 10 1.83 0.80 -27.74
C GLY A 10 2.91 1.19 -26.73
N LYS A 11 2.56 1.28 -25.44
CA LYS A 11 3.50 1.57 -24.34
C LYS A 11 4.45 0.40 -24.05
N VAL A 12 3.97 -0.85 -24.12
CA VAL A 12 4.81 -2.05 -23.94
C VAL A 12 5.77 -2.25 -25.11
N TRP A 13 5.39 -1.92 -26.33
CA TRP A 13 6.26 -1.94 -27.51
C TRP A 13 7.23 -0.77 -27.49
N ALA A 14 6.83 0.42 -27.05
CA ALA A 14 7.77 1.52 -26.83
C ALA A 14 8.81 1.17 -25.74
N ALA A 15 8.36 0.59 -24.61
CA ALA A 15 9.24 0.09 -23.56
C ALA A 15 10.13 -1.05 -24.06
N ARG A 16 9.58 -2.03 -24.78
CA ARG A 16 10.33 -3.13 -25.38
C ARG A 16 11.33 -2.63 -26.42
N ASN A 17 10.96 -1.65 -27.26
CA ASN A 17 11.83 -1.10 -28.29
C ASN A 17 12.99 -0.29 -27.67
N SER A 18 12.71 0.44 -26.58
CA SER A 18 13.73 1.08 -25.73
C SER A 18 14.70 0.07 -25.11
N ILE A 19 14.20 -1.10 -24.66
CA ILE A 19 15.01 -2.18 -24.10
C ILE A 19 15.80 -2.95 -25.18
N THR A 20 15.28 -3.09 -26.41
CA THR A 20 15.93 -3.85 -27.50
C THR A 20 16.90 -3.02 -28.33
N ARG A 21 16.76 -1.68 -28.36
CA ARG A 21 17.72 -0.77 -29.01
C ARG A 21 18.20 0.34 -28.06
N PRO A 22 18.79 0.00 -26.90
CA PRO A 22 19.27 1.01 -25.97
C PRO A 22 20.52 1.66 -26.54
N SER A 23 20.48 2.99 -26.64
CA SER A 23 21.71 3.79 -26.81
C SER A 23 22.69 3.44 -25.68
N ARG A 24 24.01 3.63 -25.87
CA ARG A 24 24.99 3.38 -24.81
C ARG A 24 24.65 4.14 -23.51
N ALA A 25 24.10 5.34 -23.64
CA ALA A 25 23.64 6.15 -22.52
C ALA A 25 22.41 5.56 -21.81
N ASP A 26 21.44 5.02 -22.55
CA ASP A 26 20.25 4.39 -21.95
C ASP A 26 20.60 3.08 -21.24
N ARG A 27 21.52 2.30 -21.82
CA ARG A 27 22.00 1.06 -21.21
C ARG A 27 22.69 1.34 -19.87
N PHE A 28 23.53 2.37 -19.80
CA PHE A 28 24.18 2.79 -18.56
C PHE A 28 23.16 3.27 -17.53
N LYS A 29 22.18 4.08 -17.93
CA LYS A 29 21.08 4.51 -17.03
C LYS A 29 20.30 3.34 -16.47
N THR A 30 19.84 2.42 -17.31
CA THR A 30 19.08 1.24 -16.86
C THR A 30 19.89 0.35 -15.93
N MET A 31 21.18 0.13 -16.23
CA MET A 31 22.06 -0.66 -15.37
C MET A 31 22.33 0.03 -14.02
N PHE A 32 22.53 1.35 -14.03
CA PHE A 32 22.73 2.15 -12.81
C PHE A 32 21.49 2.12 -11.92
N PHE A 33 20.32 2.44 -12.47
CA PHE A 33 19.07 2.39 -11.72
C PHE A 33 18.72 0.97 -11.27
N GLY A 34 18.92 -0.04 -12.11
CA GLY A 34 18.68 -1.43 -11.74
C GLY A 34 19.56 -1.90 -10.59
N THR A 35 20.87 -1.60 -10.65
CA THR A 35 21.80 -1.91 -9.56
C THR A 35 21.40 -1.16 -8.29
N LEU A 36 21.08 0.13 -8.38
CA LEU A 36 20.65 0.93 -7.24
C LEU A 36 19.38 0.36 -6.58
N THR A 37 18.40 -0.05 -7.39
CA THR A 37 17.18 -0.69 -6.88
C THR A 37 17.49 -2.00 -6.16
N VAL A 38 18.34 -2.86 -6.72
CA VAL A 38 18.71 -4.13 -6.09
C VAL A 38 19.44 -3.89 -4.76
N VAL A 39 20.42 -2.99 -4.73
CA VAL A 39 21.14 -2.62 -3.51
C VAL A 39 20.18 -2.05 -2.46
N PHE A 40 19.25 -1.18 -2.87
CA PHE A 40 18.23 -0.62 -1.99
C PHE A 40 17.31 -1.72 -1.40
N LEU A 41 16.83 -2.66 -2.21
CA LEU A 41 15.99 -3.76 -1.74
C LEU A 41 16.72 -4.67 -0.75
N ILE A 42 18.00 -4.96 -1.02
CA ILE A 42 18.84 -5.75 -0.12
C ILE A 42 19.02 -4.99 1.20
N ALA A 43 19.38 -3.70 1.17
CA ALA A 43 19.52 -2.88 2.36
C ALA A 43 18.21 -2.80 3.16
N LEU A 44 17.08 -2.65 2.47
CA LEU A 44 15.75 -2.63 3.09
C LEU A 44 15.42 -3.96 3.75
N LEU A 45 15.74 -5.09 3.12
CA LEU A 45 15.54 -6.42 3.67
C LEU A 45 16.37 -6.61 4.95
N TYR A 46 17.68 -6.35 4.89
CA TYR A 46 18.57 -6.46 6.05
C TYR A 46 18.16 -5.52 7.19
N GLY A 47 17.83 -4.27 6.88
CA GLY A 47 17.35 -3.29 7.85
C GLY A 47 16.05 -3.75 8.52
N SER A 48 15.11 -4.27 7.72
CA SER A 48 13.84 -4.79 8.24
C SER A 48 14.05 -6.01 9.12
N THR A 49 14.92 -6.96 8.73
CA THR A 49 15.23 -8.13 9.57
C THR A 49 15.84 -7.74 10.90
N ALA A 50 16.80 -6.80 10.90
CA ALA A 50 17.43 -6.32 12.12
C ALA A 50 16.42 -5.59 13.03
N PHE A 51 15.50 -4.83 12.45
CA PHE A 51 14.43 -4.16 13.17
C PHE A 51 13.47 -5.17 13.84
N PHE A 52 12.98 -6.16 13.10
CA PHE A 52 12.08 -7.18 13.64
C PHE A 52 12.76 -8.07 14.69
N GLN A 53 14.05 -8.39 14.54
CA GLN A 53 14.80 -9.14 15.56
C GLN A 53 14.90 -8.38 16.88
N LYS A 54 15.13 -7.06 16.83
CA LYS A 54 15.15 -6.22 18.04
C LYS A 54 13.78 -6.19 18.72
N LEU A 55 12.71 -6.03 17.95
CA LEU A 55 11.35 -6.06 18.48
C LEU A 55 10.98 -7.42 19.08
N ALA A 56 11.41 -8.52 18.45
CA ALA A 56 11.14 -9.86 18.93
C ALA A 56 11.91 -10.22 20.21
N ALA A 57 13.06 -9.58 20.45
CA ALA A 57 13.88 -9.80 21.65
C ALA A 57 13.32 -9.11 22.92
N GLU A 58 12.42 -8.14 22.78
CA GLU A 58 11.76 -7.46 23.91
C GLU A 58 10.52 -8.25 24.38
N GLU A 59 10.74 -9.22 25.27
CA GLU A 59 9.65 -9.93 25.97
C GLU A 59 9.07 -9.10 27.13
N PRO A 60 7.74 -9.16 27.40
CA PRO A 60 6.73 -10.10 26.88
C PRO A 60 5.88 -9.59 25.70
N PHE A 61 6.11 -8.36 25.21
CA PHE A 61 5.19 -7.68 24.27
C PHE A 61 5.60 -7.71 22.80
N GLY A 62 6.79 -8.24 22.46
CA GLY A 62 7.34 -8.19 21.10
C GLY A 62 6.41 -8.72 19.99
N SER A 63 5.71 -9.82 20.21
CA SER A 63 4.78 -10.40 19.24
C SER A 63 3.53 -9.53 19.01
N LEU A 64 2.98 -8.96 20.09
CA LEU A 64 1.85 -8.03 20.01
C LEU A 64 2.25 -6.74 19.28
N LEU A 65 3.45 -6.25 19.53
CA LEU A 65 3.98 -5.04 18.91
C LEU A 65 4.18 -5.22 17.40
N VAL A 66 4.66 -6.39 16.97
CA VAL A 66 4.78 -6.70 15.53
C VAL A 66 3.42 -6.80 14.86
N HIS A 67 2.42 -7.42 15.49
CA HIS A 67 1.06 -7.45 14.93
C HIS A 67 0.53 -6.04 14.69
N LYS A 68 0.69 -5.15 15.67
CA LYS A 68 0.32 -3.75 15.54
C LYS A 68 1.12 -3.00 14.49
N LEU A 69 2.43 -3.23 14.41
CA LEU A 69 3.26 -2.60 13.39
C LEU A 69 2.84 -3.00 11.97
N VAL A 70 2.45 -4.26 11.77
CA VAL A 70 1.91 -4.75 10.49
C VAL A 70 0.55 -4.11 10.18
N GLU A 71 -0.35 -3.99 11.16
CA GLU A 71 -1.61 -3.25 11.00
C GLU A 71 -1.34 -1.79 10.55
N PHE A 72 -0.43 -1.10 11.23
CA PHE A 72 -0.04 0.28 10.90
C PHE A 72 0.57 0.39 9.51
N LEU A 73 1.40 -0.57 9.11
CA LEU A 73 2.02 -0.62 7.79
C LEU A 73 0.96 -0.72 6.70
N PHE A 74 0.04 -1.69 6.82
CA PHE A 74 -1.05 -1.86 5.86
C PHE A 74 -1.96 -0.63 5.80
N LEU A 75 -2.29 -0.04 6.94
CA LEU A 75 -3.17 1.11 6.99
C LEU A 75 -2.51 2.36 6.38
N THR A 76 -1.24 2.61 6.70
CA THR A 76 -0.46 3.71 6.12
C THR A 76 -0.33 3.54 4.60
N PHE A 77 0.02 2.33 4.15
CA PHE A 77 0.03 2.02 2.73
C PHE A 77 -1.32 2.27 2.11
N PHE A 78 -2.41 1.79 2.71
CA PHE A 78 -3.76 1.94 2.17
C PHE A 78 -4.12 3.42 1.99
N ALA A 79 -3.93 4.25 3.01
CA ALA A 79 -4.25 5.68 2.96
C ALA A 79 -3.46 6.41 1.86
N VAL A 80 -2.14 6.19 1.81
CA VAL A 80 -1.28 6.80 0.78
C VAL A 80 -1.64 6.29 -0.61
N MET A 81 -1.99 5.01 -0.74
CA MET A 81 -2.35 4.41 -2.03
C MET A 81 -3.71 4.91 -2.53
N VAL A 82 -4.71 5.04 -1.66
CA VAL A 82 -6.01 5.64 -2.03
C VAL A 82 -5.76 7.04 -2.57
N PHE A 83 -5.02 7.88 -1.84
CA PHE A 83 -4.72 9.23 -2.29
C PHE A 83 -3.95 9.27 -3.62
N SER A 84 -2.86 8.52 -3.71
CA SER A 84 -2.04 8.46 -4.92
C SER A 84 -2.85 7.96 -6.11
N SER A 85 -3.75 6.99 -5.91
CA SER A 85 -4.61 6.46 -6.97
C SER A 85 -5.70 7.44 -7.39
N VAL A 86 -6.20 8.32 -6.50
CA VAL A 86 -7.10 9.42 -6.86
C VAL A 86 -6.38 10.42 -7.76
N VAL A 87 -5.19 10.90 -7.35
CA VAL A 87 -4.40 11.85 -8.16
C VAL A 87 -4.03 11.26 -9.52
N THR A 88 -3.54 10.02 -9.53
CA THR A 88 -3.09 9.34 -10.74
C THR A 88 -4.26 9.01 -11.66
N SER A 89 -5.40 8.57 -11.11
CA SER A 89 -6.60 8.33 -11.92
C SER A 89 -7.14 9.63 -12.50
N LEU A 90 -7.17 10.72 -11.74
CA LEU A 90 -7.61 12.02 -12.27
C LEU A 90 -6.76 12.44 -13.48
N ASN A 91 -5.42 12.28 -13.39
CA ASN A 91 -4.52 12.54 -14.51
C ASN A 91 -4.78 11.61 -15.70
N ASN A 92 -4.77 10.30 -15.48
CA ASN A 92 -4.92 9.29 -16.53
C ASN A 92 -6.29 9.31 -17.22
N PHE A 93 -7.36 9.62 -16.48
CA PHE A 93 -8.73 9.57 -17.01
C PHE A 93 -9.19 10.90 -17.62
N PHE A 94 -8.68 12.05 -17.17
CA PHE A 94 -9.25 13.35 -17.55
C PHE A 94 -8.24 14.37 -18.09
N LEU A 95 -6.93 14.24 -17.81
CA LEU A 95 -5.91 15.19 -18.29
C LEU A 95 -4.96 14.61 -19.33
N ASP A 96 -4.97 13.29 -19.56
CA ASP A 96 -4.09 12.68 -20.55
C ASP A 96 -4.42 13.19 -21.96
N GLY A 97 -3.40 13.69 -22.67
CA GLY A 97 -3.55 14.31 -24.01
C GLY A 97 -4.10 13.37 -25.08
N ASP A 98 -4.09 12.05 -24.83
CA ASP A 98 -4.61 11.02 -25.73
C ASP A 98 -6.15 10.89 -25.69
N LEU A 99 -6.83 11.60 -24.78
CA LEU A 99 -8.29 11.51 -24.61
C LEU A 99 -9.08 11.81 -25.90
N PRO A 100 -8.80 12.90 -26.66
CA PRO A 100 -9.55 13.23 -27.87
C PRO A 100 -9.45 12.14 -28.94
N MET A 101 -8.30 11.48 -29.03
CA MET A 101 -8.06 10.36 -29.95
C MET A 101 -8.78 9.09 -29.49
N LEU A 102 -8.85 8.84 -28.18
CA LEU A 102 -9.54 7.68 -27.61
C LEU A 102 -11.07 7.80 -27.70
N VAL A 103 -11.64 9.01 -27.55
CA VAL A 103 -13.09 9.22 -27.63
C VAL A 103 -13.61 9.12 -29.08
N THR A 104 -12.77 9.42 -30.07
CA THR A 104 -13.13 9.31 -31.50
C THR A 104 -12.91 7.92 -32.07
N ALA A 105 -12.15 7.06 -31.39
CA ALA A 105 -11.96 5.67 -31.79
C ALA A 105 -13.20 4.81 -31.49
N PRO A 106 -13.53 3.80 -32.31
CA PRO A 106 -14.66 2.89 -32.10
C PRO A 106 -14.36 1.86 -30.98
N ILE A 107 -14.05 2.33 -29.78
CA ILE A 107 -13.72 1.52 -28.61
C ILE A 107 -14.80 1.64 -27.54
N THR A 108 -15.22 0.52 -26.96
CA THR A 108 -16.24 0.48 -25.91
C THR A 108 -15.75 1.19 -24.63
N HIS A 109 -16.59 1.97 -23.98
CA HIS A 109 -16.27 2.71 -22.74
C HIS A 109 -15.64 1.84 -21.64
N GLY A 110 -16.15 0.60 -21.44
CA GLY A 110 -15.59 -0.33 -20.44
C GLY A 110 -14.13 -0.73 -20.71
N ARG A 111 -13.70 -0.74 -21.98
CA ARG A 111 -12.32 -1.07 -22.35
C ARG A 111 -11.38 0.10 -22.10
N VAL A 112 -11.84 1.33 -22.34
CA VAL A 112 -11.10 2.55 -21.99
C VAL A 112 -10.93 2.61 -20.47
N TYR A 113 -12.00 2.35 -19.72
CA TYR A 113 -11.94 2.29 -18.27
C TYR A 113 -10.92 1.25 -17.78
N LEU A 114 -10.98 0.01 -18.27
CA LEU A 114 -10.04 -1.04 -17.87
C LEU A 114 -8.59 -0.70 -18.20
N ALA A 115 -8.33 -0.12 -19.38
CA ALA A 115 -6.98 0.27 -19.78
C ALA A 115 -6.41 1.36 -18.87
N ARG A 116 -7.21 2.38 -18.53
CA ARG A 116 -6.80 3.45 -17.61
C ARG A 116 -6.67 2.95 -16.17
N PHE A 117 -7.55 2.06 -15.74
CA PHE A 117 -7.47 1.41 -14.43
C PHE A 117 -6.17 0.61 -14.30
N LEU A 118 -5.82 -0.21 -15.29
CA LEU A 118 -4.57 -0.98 -15.30
C LEU A 118 -3.34 -0.06 -15.35
N GLN A 119 -3.40 1.04 -16.12
CA GLN A 119 -2.34 2.04 -16.14
C GLN A 119 -2.14 2.65 -14.75
N THR A 120 -3.21 3.08 -14.08
CA THR A 120 -3.15 3.55 -12.69
C THR A 120 -2.60 2.47 -11.77
N ALA A 121 -3.02 1.21 -11.94
CA ALA A 121 -2.57 0.12 -11.08
C ALA A 121 -1.06 -0.12 -11.15
N VAL A 122 -0.50 -0.07 -12.36
CA VAL A 122 0.96 -0.19 -12.55
C VAL A 122 1.67 1.06 -12.00
N SER A 123 1.16 2.26 -12.29
CA SER A 123 1.79 3.52 -11.88
C SER A 123 1.74 3.79 -10.37
N THR A 124 0.73 3.30 -9.66
CA THR A 124 0.56 3.51 -8.21
C THR A 124 0.98 2.29 -7.39
N GLY A 125 0.72 1.07 -7.87
CA GLY A 125 0.94 -0.16 -7.11
C GLY A 125 2.40 -0.61 -7.01
N TRP A 126 3.27 -0.19 -7.93
CA TRP A 126 4.67 -0.65 -7.98
C TRP A 126 5.42 -0.38 -6.67
N MET A 127 5.19 0.78 -6.05
CA MET A 127 5.91 1.19 -4.84
C MET A 127 5.54 0.29 -3.65
N VAL A 128 4.26 -0.02 -3.46
CA VAL A 128 3.82 -0.89 -2.35
C VAL A 128 4.36 -2.30 -2.51
N VAL A 129 4.41 -2.82 -3.75
CA VAL A 129 4.98 -4.15 -3.99
C VAL A 129 6.50 -4.14 -3.75
N MET A 130 7.22 -3.14 -4.25
CA MET A 130 8.68 -3.05 -4.08
C MET A 130 9.11 -2.84 -2.62
N PHE A 131 8.41 -1.99 -1.87
CA PHE A 131 8.75 -1.69 -0.48
C PHE A 131 8.14 -2.69 0.51
N GLY A 132 6.90 -3.13 0.28
CA GLY A 132 6.22 -4.06 1.17
C GLY A 132 6.84 -5.44 1.14
N MET A 133 7.21 -5.95 -0.04
CA MET A 133 7.69 -7.32 -0.19
C MET A 133 8.94 -7.64 0.68
N PRO A 134 10.03 -6.83 0.69
CA PRO A 134 11.16 -7.04 1.59
C PRO A 134 10.78 -7.00 3.07
N VAL A 135 9.88 -6.10 3.47
CA VAL A 135 9.44 -5.95 4.87
C VAL A 135 8.69 -7.19 5.33
N PHE A 136 7.78 -7.72 4.51
CA PHE A 136 7.04 -8.94 4.85
C PHE A 136 7.91 -10.21 4.78
N ILE A 137 8.86 -10.29 3.85
CA ILE A 137 9.85 -11.38 3.83
C ILE A 137 10.67 -11.38 5.11
N ALA A 138 11.13 -10.20 5.55
CA ALA A 138 11.85 -10.06 6.82
C ALA A 138 11.02 -10.53 8.01
N CYS A 139 9.74 -10.13 8.06
CA CYS A 139 8.80 -10.61 9.08
C CYS A 139 8.67 -12.14 9.06
N GLY A 140 8.44 -12.74 7.89
CA GLY A 140 8.35 -14.20 7.75
C GLY A 140 9.63 -14.93 8.18
N TYR A 141 10.80 -14.36 7.88
CA TYR A 141 12.10 -14.92 8.28
C TYR A 141 12.31 -14.89 9.81
N VAL A 142 12.00 -13.77 10.46
CA VAL A 142 12.21 -13.60 11.91
C VAL A 142 11.26 -14.49 12.73
N PHE A 143 10.01 -14.61 12.29
CA PHE A 143 8.99 -15.42 12.97
C PHE A 143 8.93 -16.89 12.51
N GLN A 144 9.94 -17.36 11.73
CA GLN A 144 10.03 -18.74 11.24
C GLN A 144 8.74 -19.20 10.52
N ALA A 145 8.23 -18.35 9.63
CA ALA A 145 7.02 -18.62 8.87
C ALA A 145 7.23 -19.81 7.90
N PRO A 146 6.18 -20.63 7.68
CA PRO A 146 6.25 -21.74 6.75
C PRO A 146 6.39 -21.26 5.31
N TRP A 147 6.96 -22.08 4.43
CA TRP A 147 7.28 -21.70 3.05
C TRP A 147 6.06 -21.18 2.24
N PHE A 148 4.84 -21.65 2.55
CA PHE A 148 3.61 -21.21 1.88
C PHE A 148 3.25 -19.74 2.18
N PHE A 149 3.84 -19.14 3.22
CA PHE A 149 3.63 -17.74 3.58
C PHE A 149 4.08 -16.78 2.46
N TYR A 150 5.20 -17.07 1.79
CA TYR A 150 5.79 -16.19 0.76
C TYR A 150 4.93 -16.03 -0.50
N PRO A 151 4.39 -17.09 -1.14
CA PRO A 151 3.44 -16.91 -2.23
C PRO A 151 2.11 -16.33 -1.76
N TRP A 152 1.68 -16.65 -0.53
CA TRP A 152 0.43 -16.12 0.02
C TRP A 152 0.49 -14.60 0.23
N ILE A 153 1.57 -14.08 0.82
CA ILE A 153 1.73 -12.64 1.03
C ILE A 153 1.80 -11.88 -0.30
N PHE A 154 2.39 -12.47 -1.34
CA PHE A 154 2.39 -11.86 -2.67
C PHE A 154 0.95 -11.71 -3.21
N LEU A 155 0.11 -12.74 -3.08
CA LEU A 155 -1.30 -12.67 -3.47
C LEU A 155 -2.07 -11.63 -2.65
N VAL A 156 -1.84 -11.59 -1.33
CA VAL A 156 -2.44 -10.59 -0.43
C VAL A 156 -2.04 -9.18 -0.86
N LEU A 157 -0.77 -8.94 -1.19
CA LEU A 157 -0.31 -7.63 -1.66
C LEU A 157 -0.95 -7.24 -2.99
N VAL A 158 -1.13 -8.17 -3.93
CA VAL A 158 -1.82 -7.89 -5.20
C VAL A 158 -3.29 -7.52 -4.96
N ALA A 159 -4.00 -8.29 -4.13
CA ALA A 159 -5.39 -7.98 -3.77
C ALA A 159 -5.49 -6.65 -2.99
N PHE A 160 -4.54 -6.43 -2.08
CA PHE A 160 -4.41 -5.19 -1.32
C PHE A 160 -4.15 -4.00 -2.22
N VAL A 161 -3.38 -4.13 -3.30
CA VAL A 161 -3.13 -3.05 -4.26
C VAL A 161 -4.40 -2.72 -5.05
N ILE A 162 -5.15 -3.73 -5.51
CA ILE A 162 -6.36 -3.52 -6.32
C ILE A 162 -7.44 -2.73 -5.55
N THR A 163 -7.59 -3.00 -4.25
CA THR A 163 -8.64 -2.41 -3.40
C THR A 163 -8.61 -0.86 -3.34
N PRO A 164 -7.51 -0.20 -2.93
CA PRO A 164 -7.40 1.25 -2.90
C PRO A 164 -7.40 1.87 -4.30
N ILE A 165 -6.91 1.18 -5.34
CA ILE A 165 -6.99 1.69 -6.73
C ILE A 165 -8.44 1.74 -7.18
N ALA A 166 -9.22 0.69 -6.92
CA ALA A 166 -10.66 0.67 -7.20
C ALA A 166 -11.36 1.80 -6.47
N LEU A 167 -11.11 1.94 -5.16
CA LEU A 167 -11.69 3.00 -4.34
C LEU A 167 -11.28 4.39 -4.81
N GLY A 168 -10.00 4.64 -5.10
CA GLY A 168 -9.53 5.92 -5.60
C GLY A 168 -10.08 6.26 -6.98
N SER A 169 -10.19 5.29 -7.89
CA SER A 169 -10.82 5.50 -9.19
C SER A 169 -12.32 5.86 -9.06
N LEU A 170 -13.04 5.21 -8.15
CA LEU A 170 -14.45 5.55 -7.86
C LEU A 170 -14.57 6.96 -7.28
N LEU A 171 -13.71 7.31 -6.33
CA LEU A 171 -13.64 8.65 -5.76
C LEU A 171 -13.36 9.71 -6.83
N THR A 172 -12.46 9.45 -7.79
CA THR A 172 -12.22 10.41 -8.89
C THR A 172 -13.43 10.62 -9.77
N MET A 173 -14.16 9.56 -10.11
CA MET A 173 -15.38 9.69 -10.91
C MET A 173 -16.44 10.51 -10.19
N PHE A 174 -16.61 10.29 -8.89
CA PHE A 174 -17.52 11.07 -8.06
C PHE A 174 -17.10 12.54 -7.98
N LEU A 175 -15.79 12.79 -7.81
CA LEU A 175 -15.21 14.12 -7.66
C LEU A 175 -15.37 14.96 -8.94
N VAL A 176 -15.11 14.38 -10.11
CA VAL A 176 -15.29 15.07 -11.40
C VAL A 176 -16.77 15.29 -11.73
N ARG A 177 -17.67 14.42 -11.25
CA ARG A 177 -19.11 14.67 -11.36
C ARG A 177 -19.57 15.84 -10.48
N ALA A 178 -18.98 16.00 -9.30
CA ALA A 178 -19.32 17.07 -8.36
C ALA A 178 -18.68 18.43 -8.74
N PHE A 179 -17.48 18.43 -9.31
CA PHE A 179 -16.72 19.65 -9.60
C PHE A 179 -16.30 19.74 -11.09
N PRO A 180 -16.50 20.90 -11.75
CA PRO A 180 -16.08 21.10 -13.14
C PRO A 180 -14.56 20.95 -13.33
N ALA A 181 -14.15 20.25 -14.39
CA ALA A 181 -12.78 19.94 -14.80
C ALA A 181 -11.79 21.14 -14.80
N ARG A 182 -12.29 22.38 -14.91
CA ARG A 182 -11.47 23.60 -14.87
C ARG A 182 -10.78 23.87 -13.52
N LYS A 183 -11.27 23.30 -12.41
CA LYS A 183 -10.70 23.49 -11.06
C LYS A 183 -9.84 22.32 -10.59
N MET A 184 -9.36 21.45 -11.50
CA MET A 184 -8.66 20.23 -11.10
C MET A 184 -7.37 20.47 -10.32
N GLN A 185 -6.68 21.60 -10.53
CA GLN A 185 -5.50 21.96 -9.71
C GLN A 185 -5.87 22.29 -8.26
N ASP A 186 -6.95 23.03 -8.03
CA ASP A 186 -7.44 23.35 -6.67
C ASP A 186 -7.90 22.08 -5.94
N ILE A 187 -8.52 21.15 -6.68
CA ILE A 187 -8.99 19.86 -6.15
C ILE A 187 -7.82 19.01 -5.65
N LEU A 188 -6.69 19.01 -6.36
CA LEU A 188 -5.49 18.28 -5.94
C LEU A 188 -4.95 18.80 -4.61
N VAL A 189 -4.96 20.12 -4.41
CA VAL A 189 -4.53 20.74 -3.15
C VAL A 189 -5.47 20.37 -2.00
N ILE A 190 -6.79 20.46 -2.21
CA ILE A 190 -7.78 20.07 -1.20
C ILE A 190 -7.61 18.59 -0.84
N LEU A 191 -7.46 17.72 -1.84
CA LEU A 191 -7.27 16.30 -1.61
C LEU A 191 -5.99 16.03 -0.80
N ALA A 192 -4.90 16.77 -1.06
CA ALA A 192 -3.66 16.63 -0.31
C ALA A 192 -3.85 17.01 1.16
N VAL A 193 -4.58 18.10 1.43
CA VAL A 193 -4.95 18.50 2.80
C VAL A 193 -5.82 17.43 3.46
N VAL A 194 -6.82 16.89 2.75
CA VAL A 194 -7.67 15.81 3.25
C VAL A 194 -6.84 14.56 3.59
N LEU A 195 -5.86 14.18 2.77
CA LEU A 195 -4.97 13.07 3.10
C LEU A 195 -4.22 13.32 4.41
N VAL A 196 -3.62 14.51 4.58
CA VAL A 196 -2.89 14.85 5.81
C VAL A 196 -3.80 14.77 7.03
N VAL A 197 -5.04 15.27 6.91
CA VAL A 197 -6.05 15.21 7.98
C VAL A 197 -6.44 13.76 8.28
N VAL A 198 -6.72 12.95 7.26
CA VAL A 198 -7.06 11.53 7.43
C VAL A 198 -5.92 10.76 8.07
N LEU A 199 -4.68 10.98 7.62
CA LEU A 199 -3.49 10.37 8.23
C LEU A 199 -3.35 10.80 9.69
N TYR A 200 -3.50 12.09 9.99
CA TYR A 200 -3.47 12.59 11.37
C TYR A 200 -4.53 11.90 12.24
N PHE A 201 -5.77 11.81 11.77
CA PHE A 201 -6.84 11.13 12.50
C PHE A 201 -6.55 9.65 12.68
N VAL A 202 -6.09 8.96 11.64
CA VAL A 202 -5.65 7.57 11.72
C VAL A 202 -4.60 7.38 12.81
N PHE A 203 -3.53 8.20 12.80
CA PHE A 203 -2.48 8.14 13.81
C PHE A 203 -3.04 8.42 15.20
N ARG A 204 -3.97 9.36 15.33
CA ARG A 204 -4.58 9.73 16.61
C ARG A 204 -5.56 8.67 17.14
N PHE A 205 -6.39 8.08 16.28
CA PHE A 205 -7.40 7.08 16.64
C PHE A 205 -6.75 5.80 17.15
N ILE A 206 -5.61 5.42 16.59
CA ILE A 206 -4.92 4.18 16.98
C ILE A 206 -4.13 4.38 18.28
N ARG A 207 -3.99 5.62 18.80
CA ARG A 207 -3.31 5.95 20.06
C ARG A 207 -1.99 5.18 20.24
N PRO A 208 -1.00 5.35 19.33
CA PRO A 208 0.32 4.72 19.48
C PRO A 208 0.98 5.04 20.83
N GLU A 209 0.57 6.15 21.44
CA GLU A 209 0.95 6.65 22.77
C GLU A 209 0.57 5.71 23.94
N GLN A 210 -0.46 4.87 23.77
CA GLN A 210 -0.89 3.90 24.80
C GLN A 210 -0.19 2.54 24.67
N LEU A 211 0.44 2.26 23.52
CA LEU A 211 1.19 1.01 23.30
C LEU A 211 2.57 1.01 23.98
N PHE A 212 3.12 2.18 24.28
CA PHE A 212 4.42 2.35 24.95
C PHE A 212 4.34 2.55 26.47
N ASN A 213 3.14 2.49 27.06
CA ASN A 213 2.95 2.62 28.51
C ASN A 213 2.73 1.22 29.14
N PRO A 214 3.79 0.55 29.62
CA PRO A 214 3.68 -0.76 30.28
C PRO A 214 2.77 -0.73 31.52
N ASP A 215 2.60 0.43 32.16
CA ASP A 215 1.83 0.58 33.41
C ASP A 215 0.33 0.26 33.26
N LEU A 216 -0.26 0.51 32.08
CA LEU A 216 -1.68 0.20 31.85
C LEU A 216 -1.92 -1.30 31.76
N PHE A 217 -0.99 -2.07 31.18
CA PHE A 217 -1.14 -3.53 31.04
C PHE A 217 -0.96 -4.28 32.36
N TYR A 218 -0.07 -3.80 33.24
CA TYR A 218 0.09 -4.34 34.59
C TYR A 218 -1.17 -4.11 35.45
N GLY A 219 -1.78 -2.92 35.39
CA GLY A 219 -3.03 -2.63 36.11
C GLY A 219 -4.22 -3.49 35.66
N PHE A 220 -4.33 -3.82 34.37
CA PHE A 220 -5.38 -4.74 33.89
C PHE A 220 -5.12 -6.19 34.30
N ALA A 221 -3.87 -6.66 34.28
CA ALA A 221 -3.51 -7.99 34.76
C ALA A 221 -3.75 -8.12 36.29
N GLU A 222 -3.45 -7.08 37.05
CA GLU A 222 -3.70 -7.01 38.49
C GLU A 222 -5.19 -6.91 38.82
N TYR A 223 -5.98 -6.16 38.02
CA TYR A 223 -7.45 -6.10 38.13
C TYR A 223 -8.11 -7.45 37.81
N PHE A 224 -7.64 -8.15 36.77
CA PHE A 224 -8.10 -9.51 36.48
C PHE A 224 -7.58 -10.54 37.49
N ALA A 225 -6.42 -10.33 38.11
CA ALA A 225 -5.92 -11.16 39.21
C ALA A 225 -6.71 -10.95 40.51
N THR A 226 -7.15 -9.72 40.80
CA THR A 226 -8.07 -9.43 41.93
C THR A 226 -9.47 -9.99 41.69
N LEU A 227 -9.93 -10.02 40.44
CA LEU A 227 -11.19 -10.68 40.07
C LEU A 227 -11.07 -12.22 40.00
N ARG A 228 -9.85 -12.76 39.86
CA ARG A 228 -9.56 -14.21 39.86
C ARG A 228 -9.05 -14.69 41.22
N THR A 229 -9.89 -14.49 42.24
CA THR A 229 -9.98 -15.21 43.55
C THR A 229 -9.16 -14.66 44.74
N PRO A 230 -9.71 -14.70 45.97
CA PRO A 230 -10.23 -15.92 46.59
C PRO A 230 -11.75 -16.07 46.53
N LYS A 231 -12.17 -17.31 46.23
CA LYS A 231 -13.51 -17.83 46.46
C LYS A 231 -13.88 -17.56 47.93
N SER A 232 -14.87 -16.71 48.17
CA SER A 232 -15.49 -16.56 49.48
C SER A 232 -15.99 -17.95 49.95
N PRO A 233 -15.63 -18.40 51.16
CA PRO A 233 -16.09 -19.67 51.74
C PRO A 233 -17.62 -19.78 51.89
N LEU A 234 -18.36 -18.69 51.65
CA LEU A 234 -19.80 -18.58 51.90
C LEU A 234 -20.65 -18.52 50.61
N LEU A 235 -20.06 -18.66 49.43
CA LEU A 235 -20.86 -18.74 48.19
C LEU A 235 -21.10 -20.22 47.84
N PRO A 236 -22.36 -20.70 47.82
CA PRO A 236 -22.67 -22.01 47.29
C PRO A 236 -22.32 -22.05 45.80
N SER A 237 -21.53 -23.04 45.42
CA SER A 237 -21.20 -23.28 44.02
C SER A 237 -22.40 -23.87 43.30
N THR A 238 -22.75 -23.25 42.18
CA THR A 238 -23.60 -23.81 41.12
C THR A 238 -22.85 -23.72 39.82
#